data_AF-A0A671PVF6-F1
#
_entry.id   AF-A0A671PVF6-F1
#
_cell.length_a   1.000
_cell.length_b   1.000
_cell.length_c   1.000
_cell.angle_alpha   90.00
_cell.angle_beta   90.00
_cell.angle_gamma   90.00
#
_symmetry.space_group_name_H-M   'P 1'
#
loop_
_entity.id
_entity.type
_entity.pdbx_description
1 polymer ?
#
loop_
_entity_poly.entity_id
_entity_poly.type
_entity_poly.pdbx_seq_one_letter_code
_entity_poly.pdbx_strand_id
1 'polypeptide(L)'
;LYRGAMKVYQSVLLLFNCQFLHTLAFDCTVTSGNLKQIDAGSGSVVGVNNLNEAFVLIDNVFTKISMSLNHFSVGPAGQLGVNSANNIFGRCKYVCTCLFVHSFDLKLCTDHCMTPKYQRAI
;
A
#
# COMPACT_ATOMS: atom_id res chain seq x y z
N LEU A 1 -18.88 54.75 -1.38
CA LEU A 1 -18.07 54.01 -2.38
C LEU A 1 -17.28 52.84 -1.77
N TYR A 2 -16.67 52.97 -0.59
CA TYR A 2 -15.83 51.91 0.02
C TYR A 2 -16.56 50.65 0.57
N ARG A 3 -17.84 50.74 0.93
CA ARG A 3 -18.60 49.60 1.51
C ARG A 3 -19.00 48.53 0.48
N GLY A 4 -19.09 48.89 -0.80
CA GLY A 4 -19.37 47.95 -1.90
C GLY A 4 -18.12 47.19 -2.35
N ALA A 5 -16.96 47.87 -2.39
CA ALA A 5 -15.69 47.29 -2.79
C ALA A 5 -15.22 46.13 -1.87
N MET A 6 -15.47 46.22 -0.56
CA MET A 6 -15.13 45.16 0.41
C MET A 6 -15.92 43.86 0.17
N LYS A 7 -17.18 43.96 -0.26
CA LYS A 7 -18.01 42.79 -0.59
C LYS A 7 -17.55 42.13 -1.89
N VAL A 8 -17.13 42.93 -2.88
CA VAL A 8 -16.57 42.42 -4.14
C VAL A 8 -15.26 41.68 -3.89
N TYR A 9 -14.36 42.22 -3.07
CA TYR A 9 -13.11 41.54 -2.68
C TYR A 9 -13.39 40.23 -1.94
N GLN A 10 -14.31 40.23 -0.99
CA GLN A 10 -14.69 39.03 -0.24
C GLN A 10 -15.31 37.96 -1.17
N SER A 11 -16.14 38.36 -2.14
CA SER A 11 -16.73 37.47 -3.14
C SER A 11 -15.68 36.92 -4.11
N VAL A 12 -14.75 37.75 -4.60
CA VAL A 12 -13.66 37.32 -5.49
C VAL A 12 -12.69 36.36 -4.78
N LEU A 13 -12.37 36.64 -3.51
CA LEU A 13 -11.54 35.76 -2.68
C LEU A 13 -12.22 34.41 -2.44
N LEU A 14 -13.53 34.40 -2.17
CA LEU A 14 -14.33 33.18 -2.04
C LEU A 14 -14.34 32.32 -3.32
N LEU A 15 -14.46 32.97 -4.48
CA LEU A 15 -14.45 32.27 -5.78
C LEU A 15 -13.09 31.63 -6.09
N PHE A 16 -11.98 32.33 -5.78
CA PHE A 16 -10.63 31.78 -5.94
C PHE A 16 -10.35 30.58 -5.03
N ASN A 17 -10.81 30.63 -3.77
CA ASN A 17 -10.68 29.50 -2.84
C ASN A 17 -11.54 28.30 -3.30
N CYS A 18 -12.75 28.55 -3.79
CA CYS A 18 -13.64 27.49 -4.28
C CYS A 18 -13.02 26.74 -5.49
N GLN A 19 -12.41 27.45 -6.43
CA GLN A 19 -11.74 26.83 -7.58
C GLN A 19 -10.48 26.05 -7.21
N PHE A 20 -9.76 26.45 -6.16
CA PHE A 20 -8.59 25.73 -5.64
C PHE A 20 -8.98 24.43 -4.89
N LEU A 21 -10.18 24.39 -4.29
CA LEU A 21 -10.72 23.17 -3.66
C LEU A 21 -11.16 22.12 -4.70
N HIS A 22 -11.60 22.52 -5.90
CA HIS A 22 -12.03 21.59 -6.95
C HIS A 22 -10.88 20.79 -7.59
N THR A 23 -9.63 21.25 -7.49
CA THR A 23 -8.45 20.56 -8.03
C THR A 23 -7.93 19.39 -7.19
N LEU A 24 -8.51 19.13 -6.02
CA LEU A 24 -8.12 18.01 -5.15
C LEU A 24 -8.98 16.75 -5.35
N ALA A 25 -9.79 16.70 -6.41
CA ALA A 25 -10.54 15.50 -6.74
C ALA A 25 -9.58 14.35 -7.05
N PHE A 26 -9.64 13.29 -6.22
CA PHE A 26 -8.87 12.07 -6.42
C PHE A 26 -9.46 11.30 -7.61
N ASP A 27 -8.67 11.15 -8.68
CA ASP A 27 -9.08 10.39 -9.86
C ASP A 27 -8.93 8.90 -9.58
N CYS A 28 -10.05 8.19 -9.55
CA CYS A 28 -10.14 6.78 -9.21
C CYS A 28 -10.58 5.97 -10.41
N THR A 29 -9.82 4.93 -10.76
CA THR A 29 -10.23 3.93 -11.73
C THR A 29 -10.65 2.64 -11.04
N VAL A 30 -11.78 2.07 -11.45
CA VAL A 30 -12.23 0.76 -10.95
C VAL A 30 -11.28 -0.32 -11.46
N THR A 31 -10.78 -1.17 -10.55
CA THR A 31 -9.99 -2.36 -10.87
C THR A 31 -10.83 -3.62 -10.61
N SER A 32 -10.70 -4.63 -11.46
CA SER A 32 -11.42 -5.90 -11.30
C SER A 32 -10.98 -6.64 -10.03
N GLY A 33 -11.94 -7.04 -9.20
CA GLY A 33 -11.71 -7.81 -7.98
C GLY A 33 -12.85 -7.62 -6.98
N ASN A 34 -12.96 -8.51 -6.00
CA ASN A 34 -13.87 -8.36 -4.86
C ASN A 34 -13.12 -8.70 -3.58
N LEU A 35 -12.68 -7.67 -2.86
CA LEU A 35 -11.86 -7.80 -1.66
C LEU A 35 -12.55 -7.11 -0.49
N LYS A 36 -12.34 -7.64 0.72
CA LYS A 36 -12.77 -7.01 1.98
C LYS A 36 -11.67 -6.19 2.64
N GLN A 37 -10.41 -6.48 2.31
CA GLN A 37 -9.23 -5.77 2.78
C GLN A 37 -8.15 -5.79 1.71
N ILE A 38 -7.42 -4.68 1.61
CA ILE A 38 -6.32 -4.44 0.68
C ILE A 38 -5.18 -3.75 1.43
N ASP A 39 -3.94 -4.02 1.06
CA ASP A 39 -2.75 -3.32 1.54
C ASP A 39 -1.77 -3.12 0.39
N ALA A 40 -1.07 -1.99 0.40
CA ALA A 40 -0.13 -1.61 -0.65
C ALA A 40 1.18 -1.13 -0.02
N GLY A 41 2.29 -1.78 -0.41
CA GLY A 41 3.59 -1.50 0.18
C GLY A 41 4.72 -2.15 -0.63
N SER A 42 5.88 -1.49 -0.66
CA SER A 42 7.09 -1.99 -1.32
C SER A 42 6.90 -2.44 -2.78
N GLY A 43 6.06 -1.72 -3.54
CA GLY A 43 5.79 -1.99 -4.95
C GLY A 43 4.86 -3.20 -5.17
N SER A 44 4.16 -3.65 -4.14
CA SER A 44 3.22 -4.76 -4.22
C SER A 44 1.88 -4.34 -3.64
N VAL A 45 0.81 -4.96 -4.13
CA VAL A 45 -0.54 -4.80 -3.62
C VAL A 45 -1.08 -6.18 -3.31
N VAL A 46 -1.61 -6.36 -2.11
CA VAL A 46 -2.15 -7.63 -1.64
C VAL A 46 -3.53 -7.41 -1.03
N GLY A 47 -4.30 -8.47 -0.89
CA GLY A 47 -5.59 -8.38 -0.21
C GLY A 47 -6.26 -9.73 -0.01
N VAL A 48 -7.42 -9.69 0.60
CA VAL A 48 -8.23 -10.87 0.91
C VAL A 48 -9.71 -10.61 0.60
N ASN A 49 -10.44 -11.66 0.23
CA ASN A 49 -11.88 -11.57 -0.02
C ASN A 49 -12.72 -12.09 1.16
N ASN A 50 -14.04 -12.08 1.00
CA ASN A 50 -14.99 -12.56 2.02
C ASN A 50 -14.86 -14.05 2.34
N LEU A 51 -14.29 -14.85 1.43
CA LEU A 51 -14.03 -16.28 1.62
C LEU A 51 -12.66 -16.55 2.28
N ASN A 52 -11.96 -15.50 2.73
CA ASN A 52 -10.59 -15.56 3.25
C ASN A 52 -9.58 -16.08 2.21
N GLU A 53 -9.86 -15.95 0.92
CA GLU A 53 -8.88 -16.24 -0.12
C GLU A 53 -7.91 -15.05 -0.23
N ALA A 54 -6.61 -15.34 -0.25
CA ALA A 54 -5.57 -14.33 -0.36
C ALA A 54 -5.17 -14.07 -1.82
N PHE A 55 -4.91 -12.82 -2.16
CA PHE A 55 -4.59 -12.36 -3.50
C PHE A 55 -3.37 -11.44 -3.51
N VAL A 56 -2.62 -11.50 -4.61
CA VAL A 56 -1.53 -10.57 -4.94
C VAL A 56 -1.86 -9.94 -6.29
N LEU A 57 -1.66 -8.63 -6.43
CA LEU A 57 -1.79 -7.95 -7.71
C LEU A 57 -0.56 -8.23 -8.56
N ILE A 58 -0.76 -8.95 -9.66
CA ILE A 58 0.25 -9.31 -10.65
C ILE A 58 -0.29 -8.89 -12.02
N ASP A 59 0.48 -8.11 -12.77
CA ASP A 59 0.08 -7.61 -14.10
C ASP A 59 -1.33 -7.00 -14.12
N ASN A 60 -1.63 -6.16 -13.10
CA ASN A 60 -2.92 -5.50 -12.89
C ASN A 60 -4.11 -6.44 -12.61
N VAL A 61 -3.86 -7.72 -12.32
CA VAL A 61 -4.88 -8.71 -11.98
C VAL A 61 -4.64 -9.28 -10.57
N PHE A 62 -5.68 -9.29 -9.74
CA PHE A 62 -5.63 -9.96 -8.44
C PHE A 62 -5.58 -11.47 -8.63
N THR A 63 -4.40 -12.05 -8.43
CA THR A 63 -4.12 -13.48 -8.58
C THR A 63 -4.18 -14.15 -7.22
N LYS A 64 -5.01 -15.20 -7.11
CA LYS A 64 -5.18 -15.97 -5.87
C LYS A 64 -3.90 -16.75 -5.54
N ILE A 65 -3.51 -16.76 -4.27
CA ILE A 65 -2.43 -17.60 -3.73
C ILE A 65 -2.99 -18.72 -2.85
N SER A 66 -2.19 -19.78 -2.64
CA SER A 66 -2.57 -20.99 -1.90
C SER A 66 -2.60 -20.81 -0.38
N MET A 67 -3.30 -19.78 0.10
CA MET A 67 -3.45 -19.48 1.52
C MET A 67 -4.86 -19.00 1.86
N SER A 68 -5.29 -19.29 3.09
CA SER A 68 -6.51 -18.74 3.67
C SER A 68 -6.17 -17.73 4.77
N LEU A 69 -6.43 -16.44 4.50
CA LEU A 69 -6.09 -15.31 5.35
C LEU A 69 -7.30 -14.39 5.51
N ASN A 70 -7.44 -13.82 6.71
CA ASN A 70 -8.49 -12.85 7.02
C ASN A 70 -7.97 -11.41 6.93
N HIS A 71 -6.65 -11.23 6.97
CA HIS A 71 -5.95 -9.98 6.74
C HIS A 71 -4.57 -10.30 6.14
N PHE A 72 -4.17 -9.53 5.13
CA PHE A 72 -2.90 -9.71 4.44
C PHE A 72 -2.25 -8.33 4.19
N SER A 73 -0.98 -8.21 4.57
CA SER A 73 -0.21 -6.97 4.54
C SER A 73 1.16 -7.18 3.88
N VAL A 74 1.66 -6.12 3.26
CA VAL A 74 2.94 -6.10 2.56
C VAL A 74 3.69 -4.80 2.82
N GLY A 75 5.00 -4.89 2.99
CA GLY A 75 5.86 -3.72 3.17
C GLY A 75 7.35 -4.06 3.15
N PRO A 76 8.21 -3.14 3.60
CA PRO A 76 9.66 -3.34 3.57
C PRO A 76 10.12 -4.55 4.40
N ALA A 77 9.37 -4.91 5.45
CA ALA A 77 9.62 -6.09 6.28
C ALA A 77 9.20 -7.43 5.61
N GLY A 78 8.60 -7.37 4.43
CA GLY A 78 8.07 -8.53 3.72
C GLY A 78 6.55 -8.60 3.72
N GLN A 79 6.04 -9.82 3.65
CA GLN A 79 4.60 -10.14 3.61
C GLN A 79 4.18 -10.76 4.94
N LEU A 80 3.06 -10.30 5.48
CA LEU A 80 2.51 -10.77 6.75
C LEU A 80 1.00 -10.99 6.63
N GLY A 81 0.50 -12.11 7.14
CA GLY A 81 -0.93 -12.41 7.12
C GLY A 81 -1.37 -13.15 8.36
N VAL A 82 -2.65 -13.06 8.67
CA VAL A 82 -3.28 -13.84 9.74
C VAL A 82 -4.48 -14.61 9.22
N ASN A 83 -4.68 -15.83 9.70
CA ASN A 83 -5.85 -16.64 9.34
C ASN A 83 -6.98 -16.52 10.38
N SER A 84 -8.12 -17.18 10.14
CA SER A 84 -9.26 -17.23 11.08
C SER A 84 -8.94 -17.82 12.45
N ALA A 85 -7.87 -18.59 12.59
CA ALA A 85 -7.42 -19.14 13.86
C ALA A 85 -6.43 -18.21 14.58
N ASN A 86 -6.24 -16.98 14.10
CA ASN A 86 -5.25 -16.01 14.58
C ASN A 86 -3.79 -16.51 14.46
N ASN A 87 -3.53 -17.52 13.64
CA ASN A 87 -2.17 -17.91 13.31
C ASN A 87 -1.57 -16.85 12.39
N ILE A 88 -0.38 -16.39 12.76
CA ILE A 88 0.39 -15.42 11.99
C ILE A 88 1.31 -16.17 11.04
N PHE A 89 1.32 -15.75 9.78
CA PHE A 89 2.20 -16.22 8.74
C PHE A 89 3.04 -15.05 8.26
N GLY A 90 4.30 -15.32 7.95
CA GLY A 90 5.22 -14.29 7.48
C GLY A 90 6.22 -14.82 6.47
N ARG A 91 6.54 -13.96 5.49
CA ARG A 91 7.63 -14.19 4.56
C ARG A 91 8.48 -12.93 4.48
N CYS A 92 9.74 -13.05 4.88
CA CYS A 92 10.66 -11.93 4.84
C CYS A 92 11.07 -11.60 3.42
N LYS A 93 11.35 -10.32 3.18
CA LYS A 93 12.01 -9.84 1.98
C LYS A 93 13.45 -9.50 2.33
N TYR A 94 14.38 -10.08 1.59
CA TYR A 94 15.79 -9.68 1.66
C TYR A 94 15.92 -8.28 1.07
N VAL A 95 16.47 -7.33 1.83
CA VAL A 95 16.87 -6.04 1.28
C VAL A 95 18.34 -6.16 0.92
N CYS A 96 18.63 -6.10 -0.38
CA CYS A 96 20.00 -6.13 -0.87
C CYS A 96 20.47 -4.71 -1.15
N THR A 97 21.47 -4.25 -0.39
CA THR A 97 22.18 -3.00 -0.65
C THR A 97 23.46 -3.31 -1.40
N CYS A 98 23.69 -2.62 -2.52
CA CYS A 98 24.98 -2.67 -3.21
C CYS A 98 25.96 -1.80 -2.44
N LEU A 99 27.08 -2.36 -1.97
CA LEU A 99 28.16 -1.60 -1.39
C LEU A 99 29.27 -1.50 -2.44
N PHE A 100 29.53 -0.29 -2.95
CA PHE A 100 30.63 -0.05 -3.86
C PHE A 100 31.94 -0.06 -3.06
N VAL A 101 32.73 -1.13 -3.17
CA VAL A 101 34.09 -1.20 -2.64
C VAL A 101 35.04 -1.38 -3.82
N HIS A 102 35.85 -0.35 -4.09
CA HIS A 102 37.01 -0.39 -5.01
C HIS A 102 36.86 -1.35 -6.20
N SER A 103 35.94 -1.02 -7.12
CA SER A 103 35.77 -1.68 -8.43
C SER A 103 35.18 -3.10 -8.44
N PHE A 104 34.62 -3.61 -7.32
CA PHE A 104 33.81 -4.84 -7.30
C PHE A 104 32.40 -4.56 -6.78
N ASP A 105 31.38 -5.04 -7.51
CA ASP A 105 29.98 -4.98 -7.09
C ASP A 105 29.69 -6.07 -6.03
N LEU A 106 29.83 -5.74 -4.75
CA LEU A 106 29.43 -6.64 -3.66
C LEU A 106 27.97 -6.37 -3.29
N LYS A 107 27.10 -7.36 -3.48
CA LYS A 107 25.69 -7.29 -3.07
C LYS A 107 25.54 -7.84 -1.67
N LEU A 108 25.38 -6.97 -0.67
CA LEU A 108 25.13 -7.36 0.72
C LEU A 108 23.61 -7.38 0.95
N CYS A 109 23.06 -8.56 1.20
CA CYS A 109 21.64 -8.72 1.53
C CYS A 109 21.47 -8.90 3.04
N THR A 110 20.71 -8.01 3.68
CA THR A 110 20.35 -8.13 5.09
C THR A 110 18.88 -8.53 5.24
N ASP A 111 18.63 -9.46 6.15
CA ASP A 111 17.29 -9.88 6.56
C ASP A 111 16.63 -8.80 7.41
N HIS A 112 15.63 -8.10 6.86
CA HIS A 112 14.83 -7.11 7.59
C HIS A 112 13.50 -7.72 8.09
N CYS A 113 13.55 -8.89 8.71
CA CYS A 113 12.38 -9.52 9.31
C CYS A 113 11.97 -8.80 10.60
N MET A 114 10.69 -8.41 10.72
CA MET A 114 10.07 -8.01 12.00
C MET A 114 9.44 -9.19 12.76
N THR A 115 9.52 -10.43 12.26
CA THR A 115 8.86 -11.58 12.91
C THR A 115 9.75 -12.25 13.96
N PRO A 116 9.20 -12.66 15.12
CA PRO A 116 9.89 -13.60 16.00
C PRO A 116 10.09 -14.93 15.24
N LYS A 117 11.22 -15.60 15.49
CA LYS A 117 11.74 -16.82 14.80
C LYS A 117 10.79 -18.05 14.72
N TYR A 118 9.50 -17.94 15.00
CA TYR A 118 8.57 -19.05 15.23
C TYR A 118 7.25 -18.96 14.46
N GLN A 119 7.26 -18.52 13.19
CA GLN A 119 6.03 -18.47 12.36
C GLN A 119 6.21 -19.19 11.02
N ARG A 120 5.14 -19.87 10.58
CA ARG A 120 5.09 -20.65 9.33
C ARG A 120 5.14 -19.71 8.13
N ALA A 121 5.89 -20.12 7.11
CA ALA A 121 6.06 -19.36 5.87
C ALA A 121 4.75 -19.17 5.09
N ILE A 122 4.63 -18.01 4.44
CA ILE A 122 3.63 -17.68 3.38
C ILE A 122 4.12 -18.20 2.04
#